data_AF-A0A6I4JUS8-F1
#
_entry.id   AF-A0A6I4JUS8-F1
#
_cell.length_a   1.000
_cell.length_b   1.000
_cell.length_c   1.000
_cell.angle_alpha   90.00
_cell.angle_beta   90.00
_cell.angle_gamma   90.00
#
_symmetry.space_group_name_H-M   'P 1'
#
loop_
_entity.id
_entity.type
_entity.pdbx_description
1 polymer ?
#
loop_
_entity_poly.entity_id
_entity_poly.type
_entity_poly.pdbx_seq_one_letter_code
_entity_poly.pdbx_strand_id
1 'polypeptide(L)'
;MQPNGATRKAKLKLVKKVFGWGLGTVVAVPITKWVETQLNLSLISPAITGLWNWISALEEWFMRDVSLPIWAISLLLLTAGLLLIPLLILIFAGHETDTNEVDSHPLNNDQVQVFLCIGRSVNSGNNITFSGLAELTRLSRIATHSALDVLMGYQLITGASDNMGYEYIDLTRRGREFYMDLQRGAAPAGT
;
A
#
# COMPACT_ATOMS: atom_id res chain seq x y z
N MET A 1 56.05 -14.97 -48.25
CA MET A 1 56.17 -14.80 -46.78
C MET A 1 56.26 -13.31 -46.46
N GLN A 2 55.19 -12.70 -45.92
CA GLN A 2 55.20 -11.30 -45.46
C GLN A 2 54.91 -11.27 -43.95
N PRO A 3 55.89 -10.91 -43.10
CA PRO A 3 55.65 -10.76 -41.67
C PRO A 3 56.00 -9.34 -41.16
N ASN A 4 55.50 -8.26 -41.79
CA ASN A 4 55.89 -6.89 -41.38
C ASN A 4 54.73 -5.99 -40.89
N GLY A 5 53.47 -6.42 -41.00
CA GLY A 5 52.30 -5.60 -40.62
C GLY A 5 51.93 -5.69 -39.13
N ALA A 6 52.00 -6.89 -38.54
CA ALA A 6 51.51 -7.16 -37.19
C ALA A 6 52.40 -6.53 -36.09
N THR A 7 53.72 -6.56 -36.27
CA THR A 7 54.71 -6.03 -35.32
C THR A 7 54.69 -4.50 -35.21
N ARG A 8 54.38 -3.76 -36.30
CA ARG A 8 54.24 -2.28 -36.25
C ARG A 8 53.01 -1.84 -35.47
N LYS A 9 51.86 -2.50 -35.66
CA LYS A 9 50.62 -2.14 -34.93
C LYS A 9 50.75 -2.43 -33.43
N ALA A 10 51.45 -3.49 -33.05
CA ALA A 10 51.72 -3.81 -31.64
C ALA A 10 52.60 -2.75 -30.97
N LYS A 11 53.70 -2.33 -31.62
CA LYS A 11 54.58 -1.27 -31.09
C LYS A 11 53.86 0.07 -30.95
N LEU A 12 53.01 0.44 -31.90
CA LEU A 12 52.23 1.70 -31.83
C LEU A 12 51.22 1.70 -30.68
N LYS A 13 50.58 0.56 -30.40
CA LYS A 13 49.66 0.43 -29.24
C LYS A 13 50.41 0.52 -27.91
N LEU A 14 51.61 -0.06 -27.83
CA LEU A 14 52.41 -0.04 -26.61
C LEU A 14 52.94 1.37 -26.32
N VAL A 15 53.41 2.09 -27.35
CA VAL A 15 53.83 3.50 -27.21
C VAL A 15 52.66 4.41 -26.81
N LYS A 16 51.48 4.27 -27.44
CA LYS A 16 50.29 5.03 -27.03
C LYS A 16 49.86 4.75 -25.60
N LYS A 17 49.98 3.49 -25.16
CA LYS A 17 49.65 3.09 -23.79
C LYS A 17 50.64 3.73 -22.80
N VAL A 18 51.94 3.57 -23.01
CA VAL A 18 52.97 4.15 -22.13
C VAL A 18 52.89 5.67 -22.08
N PHE A 19 52.62 6.33 -23.20
CA PHE A 19 52.45 7.77 -23.25
C PHE A 19 51.18 8.24 -22.52
N GLY A 20 50.07 7.49 -22.63
CA GLY A 20 48.86 7.75 -21.86
C GLY A 20 49.03 7.58 -20.35
N TRP A 21 49.79 6.56 -19.91
CA TRP A 21 50.14 6.39 -18.50
C TRP A 21 51.05 7.51 -17.99
N GLY A 22 52.04 7.94 -18.78
CA GLY A 22 52.91 9.07 -18.44
C GLY A 22 52.13 10.38 -18.30
N LEU A 23 51.27 10.70 -19.26
CA LEU A 23 50.45 11.92 -19.23
C LEU A 23 49.47 11.92 -18.04
N GLY A 24 48.88 10.77 -17.71
CA GLY A 24 48.01 10.62 -16.55
C GLY A 24 48.72 10.94 -15.24
N THR A 25 49.95 10.48 -15.05
CA THR A 25 50.73 10.77 -13.83
C THR A 25 51.15 12.25 -13.75
N VAL A 26 51.51 12.87 -14.88
CA VAL A 26 51.92 14.29 -14.92
C VAL A 26 50.75 15.23 -14.64
N VAL A 27 49.52 14.84 -14.98
CA VAL A 27 48.31 15.62 -14.66
C VAL A 27 47.78 15.31 -13.25
N ALA A 28 47.98 14.09 -12.74
CA ALA A 28 47.56 13.71 -11.39
C ALA A 28 48.31 14.47 -10.29
N VAL A 29 49.63 14.65 -10.43
CA VAL A 29 50.48 15.35 -9.44
C VAL A 29 50.05 16.81 -9.18
N PRO A 30 49.77 17.65 -10.18
CA PRO A 30 49.28 19.00 -9.93
C PRO A 30 47.85 19.01 -9.36
N ILE A 31 46.99 18.04 -9.69
CA ILE A 31 45.64 17.95 -9.09
C ILE A 31 45.73 17.60 -7.61
N THR A 32 46.57 16.62 -7.23
CA THR A 32 46.75 16.26 -5.81
C THR A 32 47.42 17.39 -5.03
N LYS A 33 48.38 18.11 -5.65
CA LYS A 33 48.97 19.31 -5.05
C LYS A 33 47.95 20.45 -4.92
N TRP A 34 47.10 20.68 -5.91
CA TRP A 34 46.06 21.72 -5.87
C TRP A 34 44.98 21.43 -4.81
N VAL A 35 44.65 20.15 -4.62
CA VAL A 35 43.81 19.65 -3.53
C VAL A 35 44.47 19.90 -2.17
N GLU A 36 45.77 19.66 -2.00
CA GLU A 36 46.50 20.05 -0.78
C GLU A 36 46.51 21.57 -0.55
N THR A 37 46.63 22.40 -1.59
CA THR A 37 46.64 23.86 -1.42
C THR A 37 45.25 24.44 -1.11
N GLN A 38 44.18 23.83 -1.63
CA GLN A 38 42.78 24.23 -1.39
C GLN A 38 42.23 23.65 -0.08
N LEU A 39 42.58 22.41 0.27
CA LEU A 39 42.39 21.80 1.59
C LEU A 39 43.54 22.23 2.50
N ASN A 40 43.76 23.54 2.60
CA ASN A 40 44.53 24.08 3.69
C ASN A 40 43.82 23.64 4.98
N LEU A 41 44.45 22.74 5.73
CA LEU A 41 43.94 22.13 6.96
C LEU A 41 43.41 23.15 7.99
N SER A 42 43.68 24.44 7.79
CA SER A 42 43.16 25.57 8.54
C SER A 42 41.67 25.87 8.35
N LEU A 43 41.00 25.44 7.26
CA LEU A 43 39.54 25.59 7.07
C LEU A 43 38.77 24.37 7.57
N ILE A 44 39.36 23.19 7.42
CA ILE A 44 38.77 21.93 7.88
C ILE A 44 38.90 21.80 9.39
N SER A 45 40.02 22.24 9.99
CA SER A 45 40.22 22.11 11.44
C SER A 45 39.14 22.86 12.25
N PRO A 46 38.77 24.12 11.95
CA PRO A 46 37.66 24.79 12.63
C PRO A 46 36.30 24.16 12.32
N ALA A 47 36.09 23.69 11.09
CA ALA A 47 34.82 23.06 10.70
C ALA A 47 34.62 21.69 11.37
N ILE A 48 35.65 20.85 11.42
CA ILE A 48 35.66 19.58 12.15
C ILE A 48 35.54 19.83 13.65
N THR A 49 36.24 20.82 14.20
CA THR A 49 36.10 21.16 15.63
C THR A 49 34.70 21.67 15.94
N GLY A 50 34.10 22.49 15.08
CA GLY A 50 32.73 22.96 15.21
C GLY A 50 31.73 21.81 15.12
N LEU A 51 31.92 20.89 14.16
CA LEU A 51 31.10 19.69 14.02
C LEU A 51 31.25 18.77 15.24
N TRP A 52 32.47 18.59 15.74
CA TRP A 52 32.74 17.78 16.92
C TRP A 52 32.13 18.37 18.18
N ASN A 53 32.20 19.69 18.35
CA ASN A 53 31.54 20.40 19.44
C ASN A 53 30.02 20.29 19.34
N TRP A 54 29.44 20.35 18.14
CA TRP A 54 28.02 20.13 17.93
C TRP A 54 27.59 18.69 18.25
N ILE A 55 28.37 17.68 17.82
CA ILE A 55 28.15 16.27 18.15
C ILE A 55 28.23 16.05 19.67
N SER A 56 29.24 16.63 20.32
CA SER A 56 29.42 16.51 21.78
C SER A 56 28.29 17.20 22.55
N ALA A 57 27.81 18.36 22.07
CA ALA A 57 26.66 19.04 22.66
C ALA A 57 25.36 18.23 22.51
N LEU A 58 25.19 17.51 21.39
CA LEU A 58 24.09 16.56 21.23
C LEU A 58 24.21 15.37 22.18
N GLU A 59 25.41 14.85 22.39
CA GLU A 59 25.68 13.76 23.33
C GLU A 59 25.37 14.19 24.77
N GLU A 60 25.81 15.38 25.20
CA GLU A 60 25.47 15.93 26.52
C GLU A 60 23.97 16.13 26.69
N TRP A 61 23.26 16.55 25.64
CA TRP A 61 21.81 16.67 25.67
C TRP A 61 21.11 15.31 25.78
N PHE A 62 21.69 14.27 25.17
CA PHE A 62 21.21 12.89 25.21
C PHE A 62 21.48 12.20 26.56
N MET A 63 22.60 12.53 27.20
CA MET A 63 23.04 12.02 28.50
C MET A 63 22.52 12.82 29.70
N ARG A 64 21.81 13.93 29.46
CA ARG A 64 21.26 14.74 30.54
C ARG A 64 20.24 13.90 31.31
N ASP A 65 20.47 13.75 32.62
CA ASP A 65 19.56 13.07 33.57
C ASP A 65 18.26 13.86 33.74
N VAL A 66 17.44 13.89 32.69
CA VAL A 66 16.04 14.27 32.75
C VAL A 66 15.28 12.99 33.06
N SER A 67 14.26 13.06 33.91
CA SER A 67 13.51 11.91 34.44
C SER A 67 12.98 10.92 33.40
N LEU A 68 12.93 11.31 32.13
CA LEU A 68 12.72 10.44 30.98
C LEU A 68 13.82 10.74 29.94
N PRO A 69 14.68 9.77 29.60
CA PRO A 69 15.71 9.97 28.61
C PRO A 69 15.07 10.34 27.27
N ILE A 70 15.54 11.41 26.65
CA ILE A 70 14.96 11.93 25.39
C ILE A 70 15.02 10.87 24.29
N TRP A 71 16.05 10.03 24.32
CA TRP A 71 16.19 8.90 23.43
C TRP A 71 15.07 7.87 23.55
N ALA A 72 14.56 7.66 24.76
CA ALA A 72 13.43 6.75 25.00
C ALA A 72 12.15 7.34 24.40
N ILE A 73 11.97 8.67 24.47
CA ILE A 73 10.84 9.37 23.85
C ILE A 73 10.91 9.28 22.32
N SER A 74 12.09 9.49 21.74
CA SER A 74 12.30 9.35 20.29
C SER A 74 12.05 7.92 19.81
N LEU A 75 12.53 6.92 20.55
CA LEU A 75 12.29 5.50 20.24
C LEU A 75 10.80 5.15 20.35
N LEU A 76 10.11 5.66 21.37
CA LEU A 76 8.66 5.50 21.54
C LEU A 76 7.87 6.11 20.38
N LEU A 77 8.23 7.32 19.95
CA LEU A 77 7.60 7.99 18.80
C LEU A 77 7.82 7.22 17.50
N LEU A 78 9.03 6.72 17.27
CA LEU A 78 9.36 5.95 16.08
C LEU A 78 8.62 4.61 16.04
N THR A 79 8.56 3.91 17.17
CA THR A 79 7.80 2.64 17.29
C THR A 79 6.30 2.86 17.16
N ALA A 80 5.75 3.91 17.79
CA ALA A 80 4.35 4.28 17.64
C ALA A 80 4.00 4.63 16.19
N GLY A 81 4.83 5.44 15.51
CA GLY A 81 4.63 5.78 14.09
C GLY A 81 4.70 4.56 13.18
N LEU A 82 5.68 3.66 13.41
CA LEU A 82 5.83 2.43 12.65
C LEU A 82 4.60 1.51 12.79
N LEU A 83 3.97 1.46 13.96
CA LEU A 83 2.75 0.67 14.21
C LEU A 83 1.48 1.35 13.68
N LEU A 84 1.46 2.68 13.59
CA LEU A 84 0.31 3.45 13.10
C LEU A 84 0.08 3.23 11.59
N ILE A 85 1.16 3.08 10.82
CA ILE A 85 1.10 2.86 9.37
C ILE A 85 0.34 1.56 9.00
N PRO A 86 0.68 0.36 9.50
CA PRO A 86 -0.05 -0.86 9.18
C PRO A 86 -1.48 -0.84 9.75
N LEU A 87 -1.71 -0.17 10.88
CA LEU A 87 -3.06 0.02 11.42
C LEU A 87 -3.93 0.86 10.47
N LEU A 88 -3.38 1.97 9.96
CA LEU A 88 -4.06 2.82 8.98
C LEU A 88 -4.33 2.06 7.69
N ILE A 89 -3.37 1.29 7.18
CA ILE A 89 -3.56 0.45 6.00
C ILE A 89 -4.68 -0.58 6.23
N LEU A 90 -4.73 -1.21 7.39
CA LEU A 90 -5.79 -2.16 7.74
C LEU A 90 -7.18 -1.49 7.74
N ILE A 91 -7.28 -0.30 8.32
CA ILE A 91 -8.52 0.49 8.37
C ILE A 91 -8.92 0.94 6.96
N PHE A 92 -7.98 1.44 6.16
CA PHE A 92 -8.22 1.89 4.79
C PHE A 92 -8.57 0.74 3.84
N ALA A 93 -7.92 -0.41 3.95
CA ALA A 93 -8.26 -1.60 3.18
C ALA A 93 -9.71 -2.06 3.46
N GLY A 94 -10.23 -1.84 4.67
CA GLY A 94 -11.64 -2.03 4.99
C GLY A 94 -12.58 -0.94 4.46
N HIS A 95 -12.04 0.22 4.08
CA HIS A 95 -12.82 1.39 3.64
C HIS A 95 -12.84 1.57 2.11
N GLU A 96 -11.88 0.99 1.38
CA GLU A 96 -11.75 1.13 -0.09
C GLU A 96 -12.80 0.39 -0.93
N THR A 97 -13.87 -0.13 -0.34
CA THR A 97 -14.99 -0.67 -1.13
C THR A 97 -16.06 0.38 -1.48
N ASP A 98 -16.11 1.54 -0.84
CA ASP A 98 -17.29 2.44 -0.99
C ASP A 98 -17.21 3.49 -2.12
N THR A 99 -16.14 3.55 -2.93
CA THR A 99 -15.98 4.61 -3.97
C THR A 99 -16.31 4.19 -5.40
N ASN A 100 -16.89 3.01 -5.62
CA ASN A 100 -17.52 2.74 -6.90
C ASN A 100 -18.91 3.38 -6.89
N GLU A 101 -19.04 4.55 -7.53
CA GLU A 101 -20.30 5.01 -8.10
C GLU A 101 -20.82 3.91 -9.03
N VAL A 102 -21.55 2.96 -8.45
CA VAL A 102 -22.23 1.96 -9.26
C VAL A 102 -23.49 2.64 -9.79
N ASP A 103 -23.53 2.78 -11.11
CA ASP A 103 -24.70 3.21 -11.88
C ASP A 103 -25.95 2.62 -11.24
N SER A 104 -26.93 3.47 -10.95
CA SER A 104 -28.24 3.07 -10.46
C SER A 104 -29.00 2.37 -11.59
N HIS A 105 -28.53 1.20 -12.00
CA HIS A 105 -29.28 0.35 -12.90
C HIS A 105 -30.46 -0.19 -12.10
N PRO A 106 -31.71 0.03 -12.56
CA PRO A 106 -32.87 -0.52 -11.88
C PRO A 106 -32.73 -2.05 -11.84
N LEU A 107 -32.78 -2.61 -10.63
CA LEU A 107 -32.70 -4.06 -10.43
C LEU A 107 -33.82 -4.75 -11.24
N ASN A 108 -33.47 -5.85 -11.90
CA ASN A 108 -34.45 -6.69 -12.59
C ASN A 108 -35.41 -7.33 -11.58
N ASN A 109 -36.63 -7.68 -12.00
CA ASN A 109 -37.66 -8.26 -11.13
C ASN A 109 -37.15 -9.52 -10.39
N ASP A 110 -36.40 -10.38 -11.09
CA ASP A 110 -35.78 -11.57 -10.50
C ASP A 110 -34.75 -11.22 -9.41
N GLN A 111 -33.99 -10.14 -9.60
CA GLN A 111 -32.99 -9.66 -8.64
C GLN A 111 -33.67 -9.05 -7.40
N VAL A 112 -34.76 -8.30 -7.60
CA VAL A 112 -35.58 -7.76 -6.51
C VAL A 112 -36.23 -8.89 -5.71
N GLN A 113 -36.73 -9.94 -6.36
CA GLN A 113 -37.32 -11.09 -5.70
C GLN A 113 -36.29 -11.83 -4.83
N VAL A 114 -35.08 -12.06 -5.36
CA VAL A 114 -33.96 -12.66 -4.60
C VAL A 114 -33.59 -11.77 -3.42
N PHE A 115 -33.45 -10.47 -3.64
CA PHE A 115 -33.08 -9.50 -2.62
C PHE A 115 -34.12 -9.40 -1.49
N LEU A 116 -35.42 -9.38 -1.84
CA LEU A 116 -36.50 -9.38 -0.85
C LEU A 116 -36.53 -10.66 -0.03
N CYS A 117 -36.24 -11.81 -0.64
CA CYS A 117 -36.16 -13.08 0.05
C CYS A 117 -35.01 -13.09 1.08
N ILE A 118 -33.82 -12.62 0.68
CA ILE A 118 -32.67 -12.47 1.58
C ILE A 118 -33.04 -11.53 2.73
N GLY A 119 -33.58 -10.34 2.43
CA GLY A 119 -33.90 -9.36 3.47
C GLY A 119 -34.97 -9.82 4.44
N ARG A 120 -35.98 -10.59 3.99
CA ARG A 120 -36.96 -11.20 4.90
C ARG A 120 -36.30 -12.20 5.85
N SER A 121 -35.39 -13.02 5.34
CA SER A 121 -34.73 -14.05 6.14
C SER A 121 -33.75 -13.47 7.16
N VAL A 122 -32.96 -12.48 6.75
CA VAL A 122 -32.08 -11.74 7.64
C VAL A 122 -32.90 -11.05 8.74
N ASN A 123 -34.04 -10.43 8.38
CA ASN A 123 -34.93 -9.79 9.36
C ASN A 123 -35.59 -10.79 10.33
N SER A 124 -35.82 -12.04 9.90
CA SER A 124 -36.31 -13.11 10.77
C SER A 124 -35.21 -13.81 11.58
N GLY A 125 -33.95 -13.40 11.45
CA GLY A 125 -32.80 -14.04 12.10
C GLY A 125 -32.49 -15.44 11.56
N ASN A 126 -32.92 -15.75 10.33
CA ASN A 126 -32.68 -17.04 9.69
C ASN A 126 -31.58 -16.89 8.63
N ASN A 127 -30.51 -17.67 8.78
CA ASN A 127 -29.40 -17.68 7.83
C ASN A 127 -29.80 -18.52 6.61
N ILE A 128 -29.89 -17.88 5.44
CA ILE A 128 -30.16 -18.58 4.18
C ILE A 128 -28.85 -18.91 3.49
N THR A 129 -28.73 -20.19 3.12
CA THR A 129 -27.70 -20.67 2.20
C THR A 129 -28.16 -20.53 0.75
N PHE A 130 -27.21 -20.55 -0.18
CA PHE A 130 -27.48 -20.49 -1.62
C PHE A 130 -28.55 -21.51 -2.06
N SER A 131 -28.47 -22.74 -1.56
CA SER A 131 -29.41 -23.82 -1.88
C SER A 131 -30.84 -23.49 -1.43
N GLY A 132 -30.98 -22.93 -0.22
CA GLY A 132 -32.29 -22.50 0.30
C GLY A 132 -32.89 -21.34 -0.50
N LEU A 133 -32.04 -20.44 -1.02
CA LEU A 133 -32.48 -19.30 -1.82
C LEU A 133 -33.08 -19.71 -3.17
N ALA A 134 -32.48 -20.70 -3.84
CA ALA A 134 -33.00 -21.25 -5.08
C ALA A 134 -34.37 -21.92 -4.88
N GLU A 135 -34.55 -22.62 -3.76
CA GLU A 135 -35.82 -23.27 -3.41
C GLU A 135 -36.93 -22.25 -3.10
N LEU A 136 -36.60 -21.20 -2.33
CA LEU A 136 -37.54 -20.16 -1.91
C LEU A 136 -37.97 -19.23 -3.06
N THR A 137 -37.05 -18.90 -3.96
CA THR A 137 -37.33 -17.96 -5.07
C THR A 137 -37.92 -18.65 -6.29
N ARG A 138 -37.86 -19.99 -6.37
CA ARG A 138 -38.24 -20.80 -7.55
C ARG A 138 -37.49 -20.41 -8.83
N LEU A 139 -36.39 -19.71 -8.70
CA LEU A 139 -35.54 -19.34 -9.82
C LEU A 139 -34.60 -20.49 -10.16
N SER A 140 -34.14 -20.52 -11.42
CA SER A 140 -33.10 -21.46 -11.80
C SER A 140 -31.81 -21.15 -11.03
N ARG A 141 -31.01 -22.18 -10.75
CA ARG A 141 -29.71 -22.02 -10.07
C ARG A 141 -28.82 -20.95 -10.72
N ILE A 142 -28.86 -20.86 -12.05
CA ILE A 142 -28.10 -19.88 -12.84
C ILE A 142 -28.66 -18.47 -12.63
N ALA A 143 -29.98 -18.30 -12.66
CA ALA A 143 -30.62 -17.02 -12.42
C ALA A 143 -30.39 -16.52 -10.99
N THR A 144 -30.43 -17.40 -9.99
CA THR A 144 -30.10 -17.07 -8.60
C THR A 144 -28.65 -16.63 -8.46
N HIS A 145 -27.71 -17.34 -9.10
CA HIS A 145 -26.29 -16.96 -9.05
C HIS A 145 -26.03 -15.63 -9.75
N SER A 146 -26.59 -15.45 -10.95
CA SER A 146 -26.51 -14.18 -11.68
C SER A 146 -27.10 -13.01 -10.88
N ALA A 147 -28.22 -13.23 -10.18
CA ALA A 147 -28.79 -12.21 -9.30
C ALA A 147 -27.89 -11.91 -8.10
N LEU A 148 -27.28 -12.93 -7.47
CA LEU A 148 -26.37 -12.74 -6.35
C LEU A 148 -25.09 -12.01 -6.76
N ASP A 149 -24.50 -12.35 -7.91
CA ASP A 149 -23.32 -11.67 -8.44
C ASP A 149 -23.59 -10.18 -8.64
N VAL A 150 -24.77 -9.85 -9.17
CA VAL A 150 -25.20 -8.46 -9.36
C VAL A 150 -25.43 -7.77 -8.02
N LEU A 151 -26.11 -8.42 -7.06
CA LEU A 151 -26.35 -7.85 -5.73
C LEU A 151 -25.05 -7.66 -4.92
N MET A 152 -24.07 -8.56 -5.07
CA MET A 152 -22.72 -8.43 -4.50
C MET A 152 -21.95 -7.29 -5.19
N GLY A 153 -22.07 -7.17 -6.51
CA GLY A 153 -21.49 -6.07 -7.28
C GLY A 153 -22.01 -4.69 -6.84
N TYR A 154 -23.30 -4.60 -6.51
CA TYR A 154 -23.91 -3.40 -5.92
C TYR A 154 -23.67 -3.24 -4.42
N GLN A 155 -22.93 -4.17 -3.79
CA GLN A 155 -22.67 -4.19 -2.36
C GLN A 155 -23.94 -4.14 -1.51
N LEU A 156 -25.03 -4.73 -2.00
CA LEU A 156 -26.28 -4.85 -1.25
C LEU A 156 -26.26 -6.08 -0.33
N ILE A 157 -25.48 -7.08 -0.69
CA ILE A 157 -25.29 -8.32 0.08
C ILE A 157 -23.82 -8.62 0.26
N THR A 158 -23.49 -9.40 1.28
CA THR A 158 -22.15 -9.89 1.56
C THR A 158 -22.19 -11.37 1.95
N GLY A 159 -21.11 -12.09 1.65
CA GLY A 159 -20.91 -13.45 2.13
C GLY A 159 -20.36 -13.41 3.56
N ALA A 160 -21.07 -14.04 4.48
CA ALA A 160 -20.63 -14.20 5.85
C ALA A 160 -20.45 -15.70 6.17
N SER A 161 -19.54 -15.99 7.09
CA SER A 161 -19.29 -17.35 7.55
C SER A 161 -19.50 -17.40 9.05
N ASP A 162 -20.19 -18.43 9.54
CA ASP A 162 -20.36 -18.63 10.97
C ASP A 162 -19.13 -19.32 11.59
N ASN A 163 -19.11 -19.41 12.92
CA ASN A 163 -18.04 -20.11 13.65
C ASN A 163 -17.96 -21.61 13.32
N MET A 164 -18.94 -22.17 12.60
CA MET A 164 -18.97 -23.57 12.17
C MET A 164 -18.52 -23.74 10.71
N GLY A 165 -18.18 -22.66 10.00
CA GLY A 165 -17.72 -22.67 8.62
C GLY A 165 -18.86 -22.73 7.58
N TYR A 166 -20.12 -22.53 7.98
CA TYR A 166 -21.21 -22.42 7.02
C TYR A 166 -21.25 -21.03 6.40
N GLU A 167 -21.22 -20.99 5.07
CA GLU A 167 -21.39 -19.77 4.30
C GLU A 167 -22.89 -19.43 4.20
N TYR A 168 -23.22 -18.22 4.62
CA TYR A 168 -24.55 -17.65 4.49
C TYR A 168 -24.47 -16.25 3.89
N ILE A 169 -25.60 -15.79 3.37
CA ILE A 169 -25.70 -14.48 2.74
C ILE A 169 -26.30 -13.51 3.75
N ASP A 170 -25.61 -12.40 4.01
CA ASP A 170 -26.08 -11.32 4.86
C ASP A 170 -26.26 -10.01 4.07
N LEU A 171 -27.06 -9.10 4.60
CA LEU A 171 -27.22 -7.75 4.05
C LEU A 171 -26.08 -6.84 4.54
N THR A 172 -25.54 -6.06 3.62
CA THR A 172 -24.65 -4.95 4.00
C THR A 172 -25.46 -3.84 4.67
N ARG A 173 -24.77 -2.83 5.22
CA ARG A 173 -25.45 -1.62 5.72
C ARG A 173 -26.31 -0.96 4.64
N ARG A 174 -25.75 -0.80 3.44
CA ARG A 174 -26.44 -0.24 2.28
C ARG A 174 -27.61 -1.10 1.83
N GLY A 175 -27.45 -2.42 1.85
CA GLY A 175 -28.53 -3.37 1.58
C GLY A 175 -29.69 -3.22 2.55
N ARG A 176 -29.43 -3.05 3.85
CA ARG A 176 -30.50 -2.82 4.84
C ARG A 176 -31.27 -1.53 4.57
N GLU A 177 -30.58 -0.44 4.27
CA GLU A 177 -31.21 0.86 3.95
C GLU A 177 -32.08 0.72 2.68
N PHE A 178 -31.54 0.12 1.62
CA PHE A 178 -32.28 -0.11 0.38
C PHE A 178 -33.48 -1.04 0.57
N TYR A 179 -33.36 -2.09 1.39
CA TYR A 179 -34.45 -2.99 1.74
C TYR A 179 -35.58 -2.27 2.49
N MET A 180 -35.24 -1.37 3.42
CA MET A 180 -36.22 -0.57 4.15
C MET A 180 -36.95 0.41 3.23
N ASP A 181 -36.26 1.02 2.26
CA ASP A 181 -36.90 1.87 1.26
C ASP A 181 -37.81 1.09 0.33
N LEU A 182 -37.42 -0.13 -0.05
CA LEU A 182 -38.23 -1.03 -0.87
C LEU A 182 -39.49 -1.49 -0.10
N GLN A 183 -39.37 -1.76 1.21
CA GLN A 183 -40.52 -2.03 2.07
C GLN A 183 -41.42 -0.80 2.23
N ARG A 184 -40.85 0.40 2.38
CA ARG A 184 -41.61 1.66 2.51
C ARG A 184 -42.38 1.98 1.22
N GLY A 185 -41.81 1.70 0.05
CA GLY A 185 -42.49 1.81 -1.24
C GLY A 185 -43.54 0.72 -1.49
N ALA A 186 -43.37 -0.46 -0.88
CA ALA A 186 -44.33 -1.57 -0.96
C ALA A 186 -45.44 -1.50 0.10
N ALA A 187 -45.29 -0.66 1.13
CA ALA A 187 -46.35 -0.40 2.09
C ALA A 187 -47.47 0.36 1.37
N PRO A 188 -48.69 -0.18 1.28
CA PRO A 188 -49.81 0.59 0.74
C PRO A 188 -49.96 1.83 1.62
N ALA A 189 -50.00 3.01 0.98
CA ALA A 189 -50.44 4.23 1.62
C ALA A 189 -51.77 3.92 2.31
N GLY A 190 -51.72 3.84 3.65
CA GLY A 190 -52.87 3.51 4.46
C GLY A 190 -54.01 4.47 4.17
N THR A 191 -55.13 3.89 3.74
CA THR A 191 -56.46 4.50 3.75
C THR A 191 -57.10 4.26 5.09
#